data_AF-A0A645E556-F1
#
_entry.id   AF-A0A645E556-F1
#
_cell.length_a   1.000
_cell.length_b   1.000
_cell.length_c   1.000
_cell.angle_alpha   90.00
_cell.angle_beta   90.00
_cell.angle_gamma   90.00
#
_symmetry.space_group_name_H-M   'P 1'
#
loop_
_entity.id
_entity.type
_entity.pdbx_description
1 polymer ?
#
loop_
_entity_poly.entity_id
_entity_poly.type
_entity_poly.pdbx_seq_one_letter_code
_entity_poly.pdbx_strand_id
1 'polypeptide(L)'
;MTIPEAAQLVLQAGALGESGAIYVLNMGSPVRIMDLAEKLIRYYGYTPNEDMPIEIIGLRPGEKMYEELTLDEEEQSLLETTHNRIYRTQPLAIDDKAFPARLAALMEASQINAPELLDLLRELVPNYCCARKS
;
A
#
# COMPACT_ATOMS: atom_id res chain seq x y z
N MET A 1 -3.41 7.25 -11.75
CA MET A 1 -2.68 8.49 -11.39
C MET A 1 -1.39 8.58 -12.20
N THR A 2 -1.06 9.76 -12.70
CA THR A 2 0.22 10.01 -13.42
C THR A 2 1.31 10.48 -12.45
N ILE A 3 2.58 10.44 -12.87
CA ILE A 3 3.72 10.90 -12.04
C ILE A 3 3.59 12.39 -11.67
N PRO A 4 3.27 13.32 -12.61
CA PRO A 4 3.11 14.74 -12.25
C PRO A 4 1.94 14.98 -11.29
N GLU A 5 0.82 14.27 -11.46
CA GLU A 5 -0.31 14.32 -10.53
C GLU A 5 0.10 13.89 -9.12
N ALA A 6 0.82 12.78 -9.01
CA ALA A 6 1.30 12.26 -7.73
C ALA A 6 2.17 13.30 -7.02
N ALA A 7 3.16 13.85 -7.73
CA ALA A 7 4.06 14.86 -7.19
C ALA A 7 3.31 16.13 -6.76
N GLN A 8 2.33 16.58 -7.57
CA GLN A 8 1.51 17.74 -7.24
C GLN A 8 0.70 17.52 -5.96
N LEU A 9 0.06 16.35 -5.82
CA LEU A 9 -0.73 16.00 -4.64
C LEU A 9 0.13 15.92 -3.38
N VAL A 10 1.35 15.39 -3.47
CA VAL A 10 2.31 15.36 -2.35
C VAL A 10 2.69 16.78 -1.92
N LEU A 11 2.99 17.67 -2.87
CA LEU A 11 3.33 19.07 -2.57
C LEU A 11 2.15 19.81 -1.93
N GLN A 12 0.93 19.59 -2.42
CA GLN A 12 -0.28 20.19 -1.86
C GLN A 12 -0.60 19.65 -0.46
N ALA A 13 -0.47 18.34 -0.23
CA ALA A 13 -0.63 17.75 1.09
C ALA A 13 0.39 18.34 2.09
N GLY A 14 1.64 18.53 1.66
CA GLY A 14 2.66 19.20 2.46
C GLY A 14 2.32 20.66 2.81
N ALA A 15 1.69 21.40 1.90
CA ALA A 15 1.24 22.77 2.15
C ALA A 15 0.03 22.86 3.11
N LEU A 16 -0.79 21.81 3.16
CA LEU A 16 -1.88 21.66 4.14
C LEU A 16 -1.39 21.19 5.52
N GLY A 17 -0.10 20.87 5.64
CA GLY A 17 0.49 20.06 6.71
C GLY A 17 0.18 20.56 8.12
N GLU A 18 -0.66 19.79 8.82
CA GLU A 18 -0.81 19.87 10.27
C GLU A 18 0.13 18.86 10.94
N SER A 19 0.66 19.21 12.11
CA SER A 19 1.57 18.34 12.84
C SER A 19 0.88 17.03 13.21
N GLY A 20 1.48 15.90 12.83
CA GLY A 20 0.98 14.56 13.17
C GLY A 20 -0.16 14.04 12.30
N ALA A 21 -0.58 14.76 11.25
CA ALA A 21 -1.60 14.28 10.32
C ALA A 21 -1.03 13.29 9.29
N ILE A 22 -1.79 12.25 8.96
CA ILE A 22 -1.52 11.36 7.83
C ILE A 22 -2.42 11.76 6.67
N TYR A 23 -1.89 11.83 5.46
CA TYR A 23 -2.64 12.20 4.26
C TYR A 23 -2.74 11.01 3.30
N VAL A 24 -3.96 10.76 2.82
CA VAL A 24 -4.28 9.69 1.87
C VAL A 24 -4.69 10.32 0.55
N LEU A 25 -4.09 9.87 -0.55
CA LEU A 25 -4.33 10.43 -1.87
C LEU A 25 -5.35 9.60 -2.64
N ASN A 26 -6.34 10.26 -3.23
CA ASN A 26 -7.31 9.60 -4.11
C ASN A 26 -6.65 9.23 -5.45
N MET A 27 -6.43 7.93 -5.66
CA MET A 27 -5.77 7.39 -6.85
C MET A 27 -6.68 7.30 -8.09
N GLY A 28 -7.98 7.54 -7.92
CA GLY A 28 -9.01 7.34 -8.93
C GLY A 28 -9.56 5.90 -8.92
N SER A 29 -10.14 5.49 -10.04
CA SER A 29 -10.70 4.15 -10.21
C SER A 29 -9.62 3.07 -10.27
N PRO A 30 -9.84 1.88 -9.67
CA PRO A 30 -8.92 0.76 -9.78
C PRO A 30 -8.76 0.32 -11.24
N VAL A 31 -7.57 -0.18 -11.58
CA VAL A 31 -7.24 -0.66 -12.92
C VAL A 31 -6.91 -2.15 -12.85
N ARG A 32 -7.62 -2.98 -13.63
CA ARG A 32 -7.32 -4.42 -13.70
C ARG A 32 -6.06 -4.64 -14.54
N ILE A 33 -5.14 -5.44 -14.02
CA ILE A 33 -3.86 -5.75 -14.69
C ILE A 33 -4.09 -6.48 -16.02
N MET A 34 -5.09 -7.35 -16.11
CA MET A 34 -5.44 -8.04 -17.36
C MET A 34 -5.84 -7.04 -18.46
N ASP A 35 -6.69 -6.06 -18.13
CA ASP A 35 -7.12 -5.03 -19.09
C ASP A 35 -5.93 -4.18 -19.57
N LEU A 36 -4.97 -3.91 -18.68
CA LEU A 36 -3.75 -3.19 -19.01
C LEU A 36 -2.87 -3.99 -19.98
N ALA A 37 -2.66 -5.28 -19.71
CA ALA A 37 -1.87 -6.16 -20.58
C ALA A 37 -2.46 -6.23 -22.00
N GLU A 38 -3.76 -6.47 -22.12
CA GLU A 38 -4.42 -6.51 -23.43
C GLU A 38 -4.36 -5.15 -24.16
N LYS A 39 -4.55 -4.05 -23.44
CA LYS A 39 -4.43 -2.70 -24.02
C LYS A 39 -3.04 -2.44 -24.57
N LEU A 40 -1.99 -2.87 -23.87
CA LEU A 40 -0.61 -2.73 -24.34
C LEU A 40 -0.38 -3.54 -25.62
N ILE A 41 -0.82 -4.79 -25.68
CA ILE A 41 -0.69 -5.62 -26.89
C ILE A 41 -1.39 -4.94 -28.08
N ARG A 42 -2.65 -4.50 -27.89
CA ARG A 42 -3.41 -3.79 -28.92
C ARG A 42 -2.75 -2.47 -29.34
N TYR A 43 -2.14 -1.75 -28.40
CA TYR A 43 -1.44 -0.48 -28.68
C TYR A 43 -0.28 -0.67 -29.67
N TYR A 44 0.39 -1.82 -29.65
CA TYR A 44 1.44 -2.17 -30.62
C TYR A 44 0.90 -2.74 -31.93
N GLY A 45 -0.43 -2.80 -32.11
CA GLY A 45 -1.08 -3.29 -33.33
C GLY A 45 -1.27 -4.81 -33.39
N TYR A 46 -1.12 -5.51 -32.27
CA TYR A 46 -1.27 -6.96 -32.16
C TYR A 46 -2.62 -7.37 -31.53
N THR A 47 -3.08 -8.58 -31.83
CA THR A 47 -4.27 -9.19 -31.25
C THR A 47 -3.89 -10.06 -30.04
N PRO A 48 -4.39 -9.76 -28.82
CA PRO A 48 -4.12 -10.57 -27.64
C PRO A 48 -4.55 -12.02 -27.83
N ASN A 49 -3.72 -12.96 -27.39
CA ASN A 49 -3.90 -14.42 -27.54
C ASN A 49 -3.86 -14.98 -28.97
N GLU A 50 -3.60 -14.14 -29.98
CA GLU A 50 -3.33 -14.59 -31.36
C GLU A 50 -1.87 -14.33 -31.73
N ASP A 51 -1.47 -13.05 -31.71
CA ASP A 51 -0.09 -12.63 -32.01
C ASP A 51 0.83 -12.75 -30.78
N MET A 52 0.24 -12.62 -29.58
CA MET A 52 0.98 -12.66 -28.31
C MET A 52 0.11 -13.30 -27.22
N PRO A 53 0.48 -14.48 -26.67
CA PRO A 53 -0.25 -15.13 -25.59
C PRO A 53 -0.04 -14.43 -24.25
N ILE A 54 -1.07 -14.42 -23.39
CA ILE A 54 -0.98 -13.97 -22.00
C ILE A 54 -0.98 -15.19 -21.08
N GLU A 55 0.12 -15.43 -20.38
CA GLU A 55 0.26 -16.54 -19.43
C GLU A 55 0.05 -16.07 -17.98
N ILE A 56 -0.79 -16.79 -17.23
CA ILE A 56 -1.06 -16.50 -15.81
C ILE A 56 -0.14 -17.36 -14.95
N ILE A 57 0.85 -16.73 -14.32
CA ILE A 57 1.85 -17.41 -13.47
C ILE A 57 1.46 -17.50 -11.98
N GLY A 58 0.30 -16.96 -11.61
CA GLY A 58 -0.17 -16.88 -10.22
C GLY A 58 0.50 -15.76 -9.42
N LEU A 59 0.13 -15.66 -8.15
CA LEU A 59 0.66 -14.66 -7.21
C LEU A 59 2.01 -15.10 -6.65
N ARG A 60 2.93 -14.14 -6.54
CA ARG A 60 4.18 -14.31 -5.81
C ARG A 60 3.91 -14.21 -4.30
N PRO A 61 4.73 -14.87 -3.45
CA PRO A 61 4.58 -14.77 -2.00
C PRO A 61 4.59 -13.31 -1.53
N GLY A 62 3.56 -12.90 -0.79
CA GLY A 62 3.40 -11.53 -0.28
C GLY A 62 2.63 -10.57 -1.21
N GLU A 63 2.24 -10.99 -2.42
CA GLU A 63 1.39 -10.16 -3.28
C GLU A 63 -0.08 -10.19 -2.85
N LYS A 64 -0.77 -9.06 -3.01
CA LYS A 64 -2.22 -8.92 -2.82
C LYS A 64 -2.94 -8.95 -4.18
N MET A 65 -4.17 -9.44 -4.19
CA MET A 65 -5.06 -9.38 -5.37
C MET A 65 -5.63 -7.98 -5.62
N TYR A 66 -5.76 -7.19 -4.57
CA TYR A 66 -6.24 -5.81 -4.59
C TYR A 66 -5.49 -4.99 -3.54
N GLU A 67 -5.28 -3.71 -3.81
CA GLU A 67 -4.75 -2.75 -2.85
C GLU A 67 -5.89 -1.99 -2.18
N GLU A 68 -5.71 -1.65 -0.92
CA GLU A 68 -6.63 -0.83 -0.12
C GLU A 68 -6.06 0.59 -0.04
N LEU A 69 -6.91 1.62 -0.19
CA LEU A 69 -6.46 3.02 -0.03
C LEU A 69 -6.29 3.41 1.44
N THR A 70 -6.99 2.72 2.34
CA THR A 70 -6.94 2.88 3.79
C THR A 70 -7.21 1.55 4.46
N LEU A 71 -6.75 1.38 5.70
CA LEU A 71 -7.20 0.28 6.56
C LEU A 71 -8.68 0.50 6.93
N ASP A 72 -9.45 -0.56 7.17
CA ASP A 72 -10.87 -0.47 7.53
C ASP A 72 -11.15 0.46 8.74
N GLU A 73 -10.21 0.51 9.70
CA GLU A 73 -10.25 1.39 10.88
C GLU A 73 -9.93 2.87 10.52
N GLU A 74 -9.07 3.09 9.53
CA GLU A 74 -8.69 4.41 9.03
C GLU A 74 -9.74 4.99 8.08
N GLU A 75 -10.47 4.14 7.35
CA GLU A 75 -11.53 4.53 6.43
C GLU A 75 -12.69 5.24 7.16
N GLN A 76 -13.01 4.79 8.38
CA GLN A 76 -14.01 5.46 9.25
C GLN A 76 -13.55 6.82 9.78
N SER A 77 -12.24 7.10 9.74
CA SER A 77 -11.64 8.35 10.23
C SER A 77 -11.10 9.25 9.11
N LEU A 78 -11.36 8.91 7.85
CA LEU A 78 -11.04 9.75 6.70
C LEU A 78 -11.85 11.05 6.75
N LEU A 79 -11.15 12.16 6.92
CA LEU A 79 -11.68 13.51 6.85
C LEU A 79 -11.35 14.12 5.49
N GLU A 80 -12.32 14.79 4.89
CA GLU A 80 -12.09 15.59 3.69
C GLU A 80 -11.19 16.79 3.99
N THR A 81 -10.32 17.14 3.05
CA THR A 81 -9.57 18.41 3.08
C THR A 81 -10.17 19.42 2.11
N THR A 82 -9.59 20.61 2.02
CA THR A 82 -9.96 21.61 0.99
C THR A 82 -9.68 21.14 -0.43
N HIS A 83 -8.88 20.08 -0.61
CA HIS A 83 -8.61 19.47 -1.91
C HIS A 83 -9.34 18.13 -2.05
N ASN A 84 -10.20 18.02 -3.05
CA ASN A 84 -11.09 16.86 -3.32
C ASN A 84 -10.38 15.52 -3.62
N ARG A 85 -9.05 15.50 -3.67
CA ARG A 85 -8.24 14.29 -3.87
C ARG A 85 -7.27 14.01 -2.73
N ILE A 86 -7.35 14.78 -1.65
CA ILE A 86 -6.49 14.63 -0.47
C ILE A 86 -7.42 14.45 0.73
N TYR A 87 -7.30 13.30 1.38
CA TYR A 87 -7.98 13.01 2.63
C TYR A 87 -6.97 13.05 3.77
N ARG A 88 -7.46 13.30 4.98
CA ARG A 88 -6.68 13.31 6.21
C ARG A 88 -7.19 12.22 7.13
N THR A 89 -6.28 11.46 7.72
CA THR A 89 -6.57 10.54 8.83
C THR A 89 -5.62 10.81 10.00
N GLN A 90 -5.95 10.25 11.15
CA GLN A 90 -5.16 10.35 12.36
C GLN A 90 -4.29 9.10 12.51
N PRO A 91 -3.04 9.25 12.98
CA PRO A 91 -2.19 8.11 13.26
C PRO A 91 -2.81 7.24 14.36
N LEU A 92 -2.62 5.93 14.23
CA LEU A 92 -2.91 5.00 15.31
C LEU A 92 -2.07 5.36 16.54
N ALA A 93 -2.69 5.27 17.72
CA ALA A 93 -1.98 5.50 18.97
C ALA A 93 -0.97 4.36 19.22
N ILE A 94 0.30 4.72 19.38
CA ILE A 94 1.38 3.78 19.71
C ILE A 94 1.91 4.12 21.10
N ASP A 95 2.30 3.11 21.87
CA ASP A 95 3.01 3.32 23.13
C ASP A 95 4.47 3.71 22.86
N ASP A 96 4.74 5.02 22.93
CA ASP A 96 6.08 5.60 22.72
C ASP A 96 7.16 5.03 23.63
N LYS A 97 6.80 4.49 24.80
CA LYS A 97 7.78 3.90 25.74
C LYS A 97 8.12 2.47 25.37
N ALA A 98 7.12 1.69 24.92
CA ALA A 98 7.31 0.30 24.56
C ALA A 98 7.85 0.11 23.13
N PHE A 99 7.53 1.03 22.21
CA PHE A 99 7.88 0.93 20.79
C PHE A 99 9.39 0.79 20.53
N PRO A 100 10.30 1.59 21.13
CA PRO A 100 11.73 1.47 20.87
C PRO A 100 12.30 0.11 21.27
N ALA A 101 11.84 -0.45 22.40
CA ALA A 101 12.30 -1.75 22.88
C ALA A 101 11.84 -2.89 21.95
N ARG A 102 10.57 -2.85 21.51
CA ARG A 102 10.04 -3.82 20.54
C ARG A 102 10.73 -3.73 19.18
N LEU A 103 11.01 -2.51 18.71
CA LEU A 103 11.74 -2.29 17.46
C LEU A 103 13.18 -2.82 17.53
N ALA A 104 13.88 -2.60 18.65
CA ALA A 104 15.22 -3.14 18.85
C ALA A 104 15.24 -4.68 18.81
N ALA A 105 14.28 -5.32 19.49
CA ALA A 105 14.15 -6.78 19.47
C ALA A 105 13.88 -7.32 18.05
N LEU A 106 13.02 -6.63 17.26
CA LEU A 106 12.76 -6.99 15.87
C LEU A 106 14.03 -6.88 15.01
N MET A 107 14.83 -5.82 15.19
CA MET A 107 16.08 -5.60 14.46
C MET A 107 17.10 -6.70 14.75
N GLU A 108 17.27 -7.08 16.02
CA GLU A 108 18.15 -8.18 16.42
C GLU A 108 17.70 -9.52 15.83
N ALA A 109 16.41 -9.85 15.94
CA ALA A 109 15.83 -11.04 15.35
C ALA A 109 16.01 -11.11 13.83
N SER A 110 15.93 -9.95 13.14
CA SER A 110 16.12 -9.88 11.69
C SER A 110 17.55 -10.17 11.25
N GLN A 111 18.56 -9.81 12.05
CA GLN A 111 19.97 -10.05 11.68
C GLN A 111 20.34 -11.52 11.67
N ILE A 112 19.71 -12.30 12.55
CA ILE A 112 19.96 -13.74 12.70
C ILE A 112 18.90 -14.61 12.02
N ASN A 113 17.94 -14.01 11.30
CA ASN A 113 16.76 -14.70 10.76
C ASN A 113 16.09 -15.59 11.81
N ALA A 114 15.87 -15.03 13.00
CA ALA A 114 15.26 -15.75 14.11
C ALA A 114 13.87 -16.26 13.73
N PRO A 115 13.48 -17.47 14.18
CA PRO A 115 12.15 -18.02 13.89
C PRO A 115 11.01 -17.14 14.43
N GLU A 116 11.25 -16.35 15.48
CA GLU A 116 10.28 -15.45 16.11
C GLU A 116 10.12 -14.10 15.37
N LEU A 117 10.89 -13.84 14.29
CA LEU A 117 10.88 -12.57 13.57
C LEU A 117 9.46 -12.15 13.11
N LEU A 118 8.70 -13.09 12.58
CA LEU A 118 7.34 -12.82 12.09
C LEU A 118 6.36 -12.56 13.24
N ASP A 119 6.60 -13.13 14.41
CA ASP A 119 5.75 -12.93 15.58
C ASP A 119 6.02 -11.54 16.19
N LEU A 120 7.29 -11.15 16.32
CA LEU A 120 7.68 -9.78 16.70
C LEU A 120 7.13 -8.73 15.72
N LEU A 121 7.12 -9.03 14.42
CA LEU A 121 6.55 -8.13 13.40
C LEU A 121 5.04 -7.98 13.59
N ARG A 122 4.31 -9.06 13.89
CA ARG A 122 2.86 -9.01 14.15
C ARG A 122 2.51 -8.28 15.44
N GLU A 123 3.37 -8.33 16.45
CA GLU A 123 3.19 -7.53 17.67
C GLU A 123 3.30 -6.03 17.42
N LEU A 124 4.19 -5.62 16.50
CA LEU A 124 4.37 -4.23 16.11
C LEU A 124 3.34 -3.75 15.08
N VAL A 125 2.93 -4.63 14.17
CA VAL A 125 1.98 -4.36 13.10
C VAL A 125 0.88 -5.42 13.15
N PRO A 126 -0.16 -5.24 13.99
CA PRO A 126 -1.22 -6.23 14.17
C PRO A 126 -1.93 -6.61 12.87
N ASN A 127 -2.04 -5.66 11.94
CA ASN A 127 -2.68 -5.85 10.64
C ASN A 127 -1.76 -6.50 9.59
N TYR A 128 -0.55 -6.92 9.99
CA TYR A 128 0.34 -7.66 9.11
C TYR A 128 -0.18 -9.08 8.87
N CYS A 129 -0.85 -9.25 7.74
CA CYS A 129 -1.21 -10.55 7.20
C CYS A 129 -0.12 -11.03 6.25
N CYS A 130 0.64 -12.05 6.66
CA CYS A 130 1.41 -12.83 5.70
C CYS A 130 0.41 -13.51 4.78
N ALA A 131 0.38 -13.12 3.50
CA ALA A 131 -0.40 -13.82 2.47
C ALA A 131 0.15 -15.26 2.36
N ARG A 132 -0.37 -16.16 3.20
CA ARG A 132 -0.10 -17.59 3.09
C ARG A 132 -0.56 -18.00 1.70
N LYS A 133 0.31 -18.71 0.98
CA LYS A 133 -0.08 -19.45 -0.22
C LYS A 133 -1.34 -20.24 0.11
N SER A 134 -2.44 -19.91 -0.56
CA SER A 134 -3.59 -20.80 -0.71
C SER A 134 -3.16 -22.06 -1.44
#